data_AF-A0A1R4KCN0-F1
#
_entry.id   AF-A0A1R4KCN0-F1
#
_cell.length_a   1.000
_cell.length_b   1.000
_cell.length_c   1.000
_cell.angle_alpha   90.00
_cell.angle_beta   90.00
_cell.angle_gamma   90.00
#
_symmetry.space_group_name_H-M   'P 1'
#
loop_
_entity.id
_entity.type
_entity.pdbx_description
1 polymer ?
#
loop_
_entity_poly.entity_id
_entity_poly.type
_entity_poly.pdbx_seq_one_letter_code
_entity_poly.pdbx_strand_id
1 'polypeptide(L)'
;MAQETNNAAERDTLFEKATMGLVRFYFDDHYFLVDKDCEFKAIERLSAFLVRENAFDGPFKDFNRSGTLILTGNYNKGVKDGLFTAYHPNGATKWMCAFKDDKPTGDWKYFYPDGKPMLNVNYDSTMVKLTDYWDRRGKQEVIAGKGIYEFMMPFDFYNEFGYPYFIRKGRVKNGMPTGYWTTVVTDGKKNRELFAEEVFNEHGIMTEGYNLLAAKEIKVPFSILPANHFETAEQIIYKPCSFDAYSGYDAYLVNKFNSMALATVKFNRELKSSEHPFSFLIDLDDEGIPTGINFNKKTEHKSLNNWITALLKEIPYYFPTLNGQGQPIEGQVTVSGILRINEEGNSYFPNVQVER
;
A
#
# COMPACT_ATOMS: atom_id res chain seq x y z
N MET A 1 -23.77 33.32 31.89
CA MET A 1 -24.20 32.76 30.60
C MET A 1 -22.98 32.15 29.96
N ALA A 2 -22.80 30.84 30.14
CA ALA A 2 -21.74 30.09 29.47
C ALA A 2 -22.18 29.83 28.03
N GLN A 3 -21.39 30.26 27.06
CA GLN A 3 -21.51 29.79 25.68
C GLN A 3 -20.92 28.39 25.63
N GLU A 4 -21.78 27.38 25.56
CA GLU A 4 -21.41 26.05 25.11
C GLU A 4 -20.98 26.16 23.64
N THR A 5 -19.68 26.15 23.39
CA THR A 5 -19.14 25.87 22.05
C THR A 5 -19.35 24.40 21.79
N ASN A 6 -20.46 24.10 21.11
CA ASN A 6 -20.83 22.78 20.64
C ASN A 6 -19.91 22.41 19.46
N ASN A 7 -18.72 21.91 19.75
CA ASN A 7 -17.79 21.43 18.72
C ASN A 7 -18.21 20.01 18.33
N ALA A 8 -19.27 19.90 17.53
CA ALA A 8 -19.62 18.65 16.88
C ALA A 8 -18.48 18.33 15.90
N ALA A 9 -17.72 17.26 16.18
CA ALA A 9 -16.69 16.77 15.28
C ALA A 9 -17.27 16.66 13.87
N GLU A 10 -16.71 17.43 12.93
CA GLU A 10 -17.12 17.43 11.54
C GLU A 10 -16.97 15.99 11.02
N ARG A 11 -18.05 15.43 10.47
CA ARG A 11 -18.03 14.03 10.00
C ARG A 11 -17.35 13.99 8.64
N ASP A 12 -16.43 13.05 8.48
CA ASP A 12 -15.76 12.81 7.20
C ASP A 12 -16.77 12.64 6.06
N THR A 13 -16.54 13.37 4.97
CA THR A 13 -17.28 13.28 3.73
C THR A 13 -16.51 12.42 2.73
N LEU A 14 -16.78 11.11 2.75
CA LEU A 14 -16.11 10.12 1.88
C LEU A 14 -16.72 10.04 0.48
N PHE A 15 -17.98 10.45 0.36
CA PHE A 15 -18.71 10.49 -0.90
C PHE A 15 -19.90 11.45 -0.82
N GLU A 16 -20.39 11.89 -1.98
CA GLU A 16 -21.53 12.78 -2.10
C GLU A 16 -22.35 12.54 -3.37
N LYS A 17 -23.60 13.01 -3.39
CA LYS A 17 -24.44 12.92 -4.59
C LYS A 17 -23.87 13.80 -5.70
N ALA A 18 -23.83 13.26 -6.91
CA ALA A 18 -23.42 13.96 -8.12
C ALA A 18 -24.59 14.09 -9.11
N THR A 19 -24.32 14.73 -10.25
CA THR A 19 -25.30 14.89 -11.33
C THR A 19 -25.74 13.55 -11.91
N MET A 20 -26.93 13.50 -12.50
CA MET A 20 -27.44 12.34 -13.24
C MET A 20 -27.58 11.06 -12.41
N GLY A 21 -27.79 11.18 -11.10
CA GLY A 21 -27.97 10.03 -10.21
C GLY A 21 -26.67 9.28 -9.89
N LEU A 22 -25.52 9.87 -10.21
CA LEU A 22 -24.21 9.34 -9.84
C LEU A 22 -23.83 9.73 -8.41
N VAL A 23 -22.81 9.09 -7.89
CA VAL A 23 -22.15 9.39 -6.62
C VAL A 23 -20.68 9.71 -6.91
N ARG A 24 -20.16 10.73 -6.22
CA ARG A 24 -18.74 11.07 -6.22
C ARG A 24 -18.09 10.47 -4.99
N PHE A 25 -17.05 9.66 -5.17
CA PHE A 25 -16.24 9.10 -4.10
C PHE A 25 -14.85 9.72 -4.10
N TYR A 26 -14.24 9.84 -2.92
CA TYR A 26 -12.94 10.45 -2.71
C TYR A 26 -11.94 9.40 -2.24
N PHE A 27 -10.83 9.25 -2.97
CA PHE A 27 -9.80 8.29 -2.64
C PHE A 27 -8.40 8.91 -2.62
N ASP A 28 -7.49 8.29 -1.87
CA ASP A 28 -6.04 8.48 -2.06
C ASP A 28 -5.56 7.82 -3.37
N ASP A 29 -4.26 7.86 -3.65
CA ASP A 29 -3.65 7.26 -4.86
C ASP A 29 -3.54 5.72 -4.80
N HIS A 30 -3.85 5.12 -3.65
CA HIS A 30 -3.97 3.68 -3.43
C HIS A 30 -5.44 3.21 -3.39
N TYR A 31 -6.38 4.09 -3.73
CA TYR A 31 -7.83 3.84 -3.77
C TYR A 31 -8.46 3.48 -2.42
N PHE A 32 -7.89 3.94 -1.31
CA PHE A 32 -8.60 3.95 -0.01
C PHE A 32 -9.49 5.19 0.09
N LEU A 33 -10.69 5.03 0.65
CA LEU A 33 -11.59 6.15 0.89
C LEU A 33 -10.96 7.10 1.91
N VAL A 34 -11.01 8.38 1.59
CA VAL A 34 -10.54 9.46 2.45
C VAL A 34 -11.56 10.59 2.47
N ASP A 35 -11.46 11.46 3.46
CA ASP A 35 -12.25 12.67 3.49
C ASP A 35 -12.01 13.55 2.23
N LYS A 36 -13.04 14.24 1.77
CA LYS A 36 -12.99 15.09 0.56
C LYS A 36 -11.93 16.19 0.62
N ASP A 37 -11.62 16.67 1.83
CA ASP A 37 -10.67 17.74 2.11
C ASP A 37 -9.32 17.18 2.57
N CYS A 38 -9.16 15.85 2.56
CA CYS A 38 -7.91 15.20 2.92
C CYS A 38 -6.77 15.61 1.98
N GLU A 39 -5.62 15.99 2.55
CA GLU A 39 -4.44 16.40 1.80
C GLU A 39 -3.87 15.29 0.89
N PHE A 40 -4.18 14.02 1.20
CA PHE A 40 -3.77 12.84 0.45
C PHE A 40 -4.79 12.41 -0.62
N LYS A 41 -6.01 12.97 -0.63
CA LYS A 41 -7.02 12.69 -1.67
C LYS A 41 -6.44 12.91 -3.05
N ALA A 42 -6.30 11.88 -3.86
CA ALA A 42 -5.72 11.96 -5.20
C ALA A 42 -6.76 11.75 -6.30
N ILE A 43 -7.86 11.07 -6.00
CA ILE A 43 -8.79 10.53 -6.99
C ILE A 43 -10.23 10.88 -6.61
N GLU A 44 -10.99 11.34 -7.59
CA GLU A 44 -12.45 11.49 -7.52
C GLU A 44 -13.11 10.54 -8.51
N ARG A 45 -13.89 9.56 -8.03
CA ARG A 45 -14.65 8.63 -8.88
C ARG A 45 -16.08 9.09 -9.02
N LEU A 46 -16.58 9.18 -10.25
CA LEU A 46 -18.01 9.29 -10.56
C LEU A 46 -18.53 7.95 -11.02
N SER A 47 -19.49 7.38 -10.29
CA SER A 47 -20.10 6.08 -10.62
C SER A 47 -21.54 5.99 -10.11
N ALA A 48 -22.35 5.10 -10.69
CA ALA A 48 -23.59 4.69 -10.05
C ALA A 48 -23.27 3.71 -8.90
N PHE A 49 -24.10 3.69 -7.87
CA PHE A 49 -23.85 2.91 -6.66
C PHE A 49 -25.11 2.26 -6.12
N LEU A 50 -25.06 0.93 -5.97
CA LEU A 50 -26.13 0.11 -5.42
C LEU A 50 -25.96 0.04 -3.89
N VAL A 51 -26.58 0.98 -3.19
CA VAL A 51 -26.44 1.15 -1.72
C VAL A 51 -26.70 -0.15 -0.93
N ARG A 52 -27.69 -0.96 -1.34
CA ARG A 52 -28.02 -2.22 -0.66
C ARG A 52 -26.95 -3.31 -0.84
N GLU A 53 -26.21 -3.24 -1.94
CA GLU A 53 -25.20 -4.23 -2.32
C GLU A 53 -23.79 -3.73 -2.00
N ASN A 54 -23.65 -2.47 -1.55
CA ASN A 54 -22.38 -1.79 -1.32
C ASN A 54 -21.45 -1.90 -2.54
N ALA A 55 -22.01 -1.67 -3.74
CA ALA A 55 -21.36 -2.03 -5.00
C ALA A 55 -21.52 -0.94 -6.07
N PHE A 56 -20.48 -0.74 -6.88
CA PHE A 56 -20.56 0.10 -8.08
C PHE A 56 -21.37 -0.59 -9.18
N ASP A 57 -22.09 0.18 -10.00
CA ASP A 57 -22.87 -0.37 -11.11
C ASP A 57 -22.86 0.55 -12.33
N GLY A 58 -22.64 -0.03 -13.50
CA GLY A 58 -22.50 0.69 -14.77
C GLY A 58 -21.15 1.38 -14.97
N PRO A 59 -21.08 2.31 -15.93
CA PRO A 59 -19.84 2.98 -16.30
C PRO A 59 -19.38 3.95 -15.22
N PHE A 60 -18.06 4.02 -15.01
CA PHE A 60 -17.45 4.98 -14.10
C PHE A 60 -16.32 5.77 -14.75
N LYS A 61 -15.97 6.89 -14.11
CA LYS A 61 -14.81 7.72 -14.47
C LYS A 61 -14.09 8.17 -13.22
N ASP A 62 -12.77 8.05 -13.23
CA ASP A 62 -11.90 8.58 -12.19
C ASP A 62 -11.14 9.80 -12.71
N PHE A 63 -11.05 10.82 -11.87
CA PHE A 63 -10.36 12.06 -12.15
C PHE A 63 -9.27 12.30 -11.11
N ASN A 64 -8.15 12.89 -11.51
CA ASN A 64 -7.16 13.37 -10.55
C ASN A 64 -7.60 14.70 -9.89
N ARG A 65 -6.79 15.22 -8.97
CA ARG A 65 -7.01 16.52 -8.29
C ARG A 65 -7.25 17.70 -9.23
N SER A 66 -6.71 17.66 -10.45
CA SER A 66 -6.86 18.72 -11.45
C SER A 66 -8.11 18.56 -12.31
N GLY A 67 -8.92 17.51 -12.08
CA GLY A 67 -10.09 17.19 -12.89
C GLY A 67 -9.76 16.47 -14.22
N THR A 68 -8.52 16.01 -14.40
CA THR A 68 -8.12 15.24 -15.59
C THR A 68 -8.56 13.79 -15.44
N LEU A 69 -9.18 13.24 -16.49
CA LEU A 69 -9.57 11.82 -16.56
C LEU A 69 -8.34 10.91 -16.45
N ILE A 70 -8.35 9.96 -15.52
CA ILE A 70 -7.24 9.02 -15.27
C ILE A 70 -7.63 7.55 -15.38
N LEU A 71 -8.91 7.20 -15.25
CA LEU A 71 -9.38 5.83 -15.45
C LEU A 71 -10.85 5.84 -15.89
N THR A 72 -11.19 4.94 -16.80
CA THR A 72 -12.55 4.59 -17.16
C THR A 72 -12.72 3.08 -17.14
N GLY A 73 -13.91 2.63 -16.77
CA GLY A 73 -14.30 1.23 -16.84
C GLY A 73 -15.79 1.07 -16.63
N ASN A 74 -16.22 -0.17 -16.46
CA ASN A 74 -17.61 -0.51 -16.25
C ASN A 74 -17.77 -1.64 -15.24
N TYR A 75 -18.78 -1.51 -14.39
CA TYR A 75 -19.21 -2.52 -13.45
C TYR A 75 -20.57 -3.07 -13.89
N ASN A 76 -20.84 -4.32 -13.54
CA ASN A 76 -22.15 -4.94 -13.60
C ASN A 76 -22.44 -5.49 -12.20
N LYS A 77 -23.20 -4.73 -11.40
CA LYS A 77 -23.55 -5.07 -10.00
C LYS A 77 -22.33 -5.44 -9.14
N GLY A 78 -21.34 -4.57 -9.11
CA GLY A 78 -20.11 -4.72 -8.32
C GLY A 78 -18.99 -5.47 -9.02
N VAL A 79 -19.26 -6.11 -10.16
CA VAL A 79 -18.30 -6.95 -10.88
C VAL A 79 -17.75 -6.20 -12.09
N LYS A 80 -16.43 -6.13 -12.26
CA LYS A 80 -15.79 -5.52 -13.44
C LYS A 80 -16.18 -6.29 -14.71
N ASP A 81 -16.69 -5.57 -15.70
CA ASP A 81 -17.12 -6.13 -16.98
C ASP A 81 -16.90 -5.11 -18.10
N GLY A 82 -16.13 -5.50 -19.12
CA GLY A 82 -15.80 -4.66 -20.28
C GLY A 82 -14.40 -4.04 -20.23
N LEU A 83 -14.15 -3.04 -21.07
CA LEU A 83 -12.83 -2.44 -21.24
C LEU A 83 -12.53 -1.43 -20.12
N PHE A 84 -11.40 -1.61 -19.46
CA PHE A 84 -10.80 -0.65 -18.54
C PHE A 84 -9.63 0.05 -19.25
N THR A 85 -9.52 1.36 -19.07
CA THR A 85 -8.46 2.18 -19.69
C THR A 85 -8.02 3.26 -18.73
N ALA A 86 -6.75 3.21 -18.34
CA ALA A 86 -6.10 4.26 -17.56
C ALA A 86 -5.33 5.22 -18.47
N TYR A 87 -5.17 6.46 -18.02
CA TYR A 87 -4.51 7.53 -18.76
C TYR A 87 -3.35 8.12 -17.94
N HIS A 88 -2.31 8.54 -18.65
CA HIS A 88 -1.25 9.39 -18.11
C HIS A 88 -1.77 10.82 -17.91
N PRO A 89 -1.09 11.67 -17.12
CA PRO A 89 -1.51 13.06 -16.92
C PRO A 89 -1.62 13.90 -18.21
N ASN A 90 -0.93 13.51 -19.28
CA ASN A 90 -1.01 14.13 -20.60
C ASN A 90 -2.17 13.62 -21.47
N GLY A 91 -3.00 12.70 -20.96
CA GLY A 91 -4.13 12.10 -21.65
C GLY A 91 -3.80 10.89 -22.53
N ALA A 92 -2.52 10.54 -22.71
CA ALA A 92 -2.14 9.32 -23.42
C ALA A 92 -2.55 8.08 -22.61
N THR A 93 -2.92 6.98 -23.27
CA THR A 93 -3.24 5.73 -22.57
C THR A 93 -2.03 5.27 -21.75
N LYS A 94 -2.24 4.96 -20.48
CA LYS A 94 -1.26 4.37 -19.57
C LYS A 94 -1.31 2.85 -19.61
N TRP A 95 -2.52 2.31 -19.53
CA TRP A 95 -2.76 0.89 -19.78
C TRP A 95 -4.22 0.65 -20.18
N MET A 96 -4.48 -0.53 -20.77
CA MET A 96 -5.82 -1.01 -21.05
C MET A 96 -5.90 -2.53 -20.86
N CYS A 97 -7.04 -3.01 -20.39
CA CYS A 97 -7.34 -4.44 -20.22
C CYS A 97 -8.87 -4.66 -20.26
N ALA A 98 -9.32 -5.77 -20.82
CA ALA A 98 -10.73 -6.16 -20.77
C ALA A 98 -10.97 -7.02 -19.54
N PHE A 99 -12.07 -6.79 -18.82
CA PHE A 99 -12.49 -7.60 -17.69
C PHE A 99 -13.74 -8.41 -18.04
N LYS A 100 -13.79 -9.64 -17.54
CA LYS A 100 -15.00 -10.45 -17.49
C LYS A 100 -15.11 -11.11 -16.13
N ASP A 101 -16.21 -10.83 -15.43
CA ASP A 101 -16.51 -11.39 -14.11
C ASP A 101 -15.35 -11.18 -13.11
N ASP A 102 -14.90 -9.92 -12.97
CA ASP A 102 -13.74 -9.46 -12.17
C ASP A 102 -12.37 -9.95 -12.63
N LYS A 103 -12.31 -10.79 -13.65
CA LYS A 103 -11.05 -11.34 -14.15
C LYS A 103 -10.57 -10.57 -15.39
N PRO A 104 -9.30 -10.16 -15.44
CA PRO A 104 -8.73 -9.66 -16.68
C PRO A 104 -8.78 -10.77 -17.75
N THR A 105 -9.04 -10.38 -18.98
CA THR A 105 -9.15 -11.23 -20.16
C THR A 105 -8.36 -10.57 -21.29
N GLY A 106 -7.72 -11.39 -22.11
CA GLY A 106 -6.88 -10.93 -23.19
C GLY A 106 -5.54 -10.37 -22.71
N ASP A 107 -5.13 -9.35 -23.45
CA ASP A 107 -3.86 -8.66 -23.26
C ASP A 107 -4.06 -7.43 -22.38
N TRP A 108 -3.32 -7.37 -21.27
CA TRP A 108 -3.08 -6.14 -20.55
C TRP A 108 -1.90 -5.41 -21.18
N LYS A 109 -2.21 -4.28 -21.81
CA LYS A 109 -1.23 -3.47 -22.53
C LYS A 109 -0.87 -2.25 -21.71
N TYR A 110 0.42 -2.03 -21.52
CA TYR A 110 0.96 -0.85 -20.85
C TYR A 110 1.75 0.00 -21.84
N PHE A 111 1.69 1.31 -21.66
CA PHE A 111 2.35 2.28 -22.53
C PHE A 111 3.10 3.34 -21.73
N TYR A 112 4.16 3.86 -22.31
CA TYR A 112 4.88 5.02 -21.79
C TYR A 112 4.09 6.32 -22.00
N PRO A 113 4.43 7.42 -21.30
CA PRO A 113 3.76 8.72 -21.48
C PRO A 113 3.84 9.27 -22.92
N ASP A 114 4.83 8.86 -23.71
CA ASP A 114 4.94 9.22 -25.13
C ASP A 114 4.10 8.33 -26.07
N GLY A 115 3.32 7.40 -25.51
CA GLY A 115 2.44 6.47 -26.23
C GLY A 115 3.14 5.21 -26.76
N LYS A 116 4.45 5.06 -26.57
CA LYS A 116 5.16 3.83 -26.99
C LYS A 116 4.74 2.64 -26.13
N PRO A 117 4.71 1.42 -26.68
CA PRO A 117 4.45 0.22 -25.89
C PRO A 117 5.53 0.07 -24.82
N MET A 118 5.12 -0.39 -23.64
CA MET A 118 6.00 -0.67 -22.50
C MET A 118 5.99 -2.16 -22.18
N LEU A 119 4.80 -2.73 -22.01
CA LEU A 119 4.61 -4.10 -21.53
C LEU A 119 3.34 -4.69 -22.14
N ASN A 120 3.38 -5.96 -22.53
CA ASN A 120 2.18 -6.74 -22.82
C ASN A 120 2.15 -7.98 -21.92
N VAL A 121 0.99 -8.25 -21.32
CA VAL A 121 0.79 -9.37 -20.40
C VAL A 121 -0.50 -10.08 -20.78
N ASN A 122 -0.44 -11.37 -21.06
CA ASN A 122 -1.61 -12.14 -21.41
C ASN A 122 -2.23 -12.84 -20.18
N TYR A 123 -3.54 -12.68 -20.02
CA TYR A 123 -4.35 -13.24 -18.93
C TYR A 123 -5.32 -14.34 -19.39
N ASP A 124 -5.29 -14.78 -20.66
CA ASP A 124 -6.19 -15.81 -21.20
C ASP A 124 -5.81 -17.24 -20.83
N SER A 125 -4.62 -17.45 -20.24
CA SER A 125 -4.17 -18.78 -19.83
C SER A 125 -4.35 -18.98 -18.33
N THR A 126 -4.31 -20.24 -17.86
CA THR A 126 -4.30 -20.56 -16.42
C THR A 126 -3.15 -19.89 -15.63
N MET A 127 -2.22 -19.25 -16.34
CA MET A 127 -1.11 -18.47 -15.79
C MET A 127 -1.02 -17.09 -16.46
N VAL A 128 -0.58 -16.09 -15.72
CA VAL A 128 -0.25 -14.76 -16.24
C VAL A 128 1.11 -14.81 -16.93
N LYS A 129 1.19 -14.36 -18.19
CA LYS A 129 2.44 -14.43 -18.97
C LYS A 129 2.86 -13.06 -19.48
N LEU A 130 4.10 -12.68 -19.19
CA LEU A 130 4.74 -11.54 -19.83
C LEU A 130 5.06 -11.89 -21.29
N THR A 131 4.37 -11.28 -22.25
CA THR A 131 4.58 -11.57 -23.67
C THR A 131 5.63 -10.65 -24.26
N ASP A 132 5.58 -9.35 -23.96
CA ASP A 132 6.51 -8.40 -24.55
C ASP A 132 6.90 -7.29 -23.57
N TYR A 133 8.15 -6.82 -23.69
CA TYR A 133 8.70 -5.71 -22.91
C TYR A 133 9.58 -4.84 -23.80
N TRP A 134 9.36 -3.53 -23.74
CA TRP A 134 10.19 -2.52 -24.39
C TRP A 134 10.78 -1.61 -23.32
N ASP A 135 12.05 -1.25 -23.47
CA ASP A 135 12.68 -0.24 -22.62
C ASP A 135 12.17 1.18 -22.96
N ARG A 136 12.54 2.17 -22.13
CA ARG A 136 12.14 3.59 -22.35
C ARG A 136 12.64 4.19 -23.66
N ARG A 137 13.64 3.58 -24.32
CA ARG A 137 14.15 4.01 -25.64
C ARG A 137 13.35 3.38 -26.79
N GLY A 138 12.45 2.46 -26.49
CA GLY A 138 11.66 1.71 -27.46
C GLY A 138 12.34 0.43 -27.96
N LYS A 139 13.45 0.01 -27.35
CA LYS A 139 14.08 -1.27 -27.70
C LYS A 139 13.28 -2.40 -27.06
N GLN A 140 12.80 -3.34 -27.87
CA GLN A 140 12.14 -4.54 -27.38
C GLN A 140 13.17 -5.50 -26.78
N GLU A 141 13.08 -5.78 -25.48
CA GLU A 141 14.02 -6.63 -24.74
C GLU A 141 13.42 -8.01 -24.42
N VAL A 142 12.08 -8.13 -24.42
CA VAL A 142 11.35 -9.41 -24.37
C VAL A 142 10.41 -9.49 -25.58
N ILE A 143 10.54 -10.57 -26.33
CA ILE A 143 9.75 -10.86 -27.54
C ILE A 143 9.09 -12.21 -27.35
N ALA A 144 7.76 -12.27 -27.43
CA ALA A 144 6.98 -13.50 -27.28
C ALA A 144 7.39 -14.33 -26.04
N GLY A 145 7.57 -13.66 -24.90
CA GLY A 145 7.89 -14.24 -23.61
C GLY A 145 9.32 -14.76 -23.48
N LYS A 146 10.23 -14.30 -24.33
CA LYS A 146 11.66 -14.65 -24.28
C LYS A 146 12.52 -13.39 -24.33
N GLY A 147 13.40 -13.22 -23.34
CA GLY A 147 14.33 -12.09 -23.33
C GLY A 147 14.92 -11.79 -21.97
N ILE A 148 15.49 -10.61 -21.85
CA ILE A 148 15.99 -10.05 -20.58
C ILE A 148 15.02 -8.96 -20.16
N TYR A 149 14.52 -9.07 -18.94
CA TYR A 149 13.71 -8.06 -18.32
C TYR A 149 14.58 -7.21 -17.40
N GLU A 150 14.42 -5.89 -17.46
CA GLU A 150 15.04 -4.95 -16.52
C GLU A 150 14.08 -3.78 -16.32
N PHE A 151 13.40 -3.72 -15.18
CA PHE A 151 12.34 -2.73 -14.95
C PHE A 151 12.39 -2.17 -13.53
N MET A 152 12.13 -0.86 -13.44
CA MET A 152 12.11 -0.11 -12.19
C MET A 152 10.67 0.06 -11.71
N MET A 153 10.42 -0.30 -10.46
CA MET A 153 9.12 -0.18 -9.79
C MET A 153 9.28 0.62 -8.50
N PRO A 154 8.27 1.39 -8.08
CA PRO A 154 8.24 1.95 -6.73
C PRO A 154 8.05 0.85 -5.70
N PHE A 155 8.52 1.06 -4.47
CA PHE A 155 7.98 0.34 -3.34
C PHE A 155 6.58 0.88 -3.03
N ASP A 156 5.64 -0.04 -2.84
CA ASP A 156 4.32 0.30 -2.33
C ASP A 156 4.44 0.50 -0.81
N PHE A 157 3.94 1.63 -0.32
CA PHE A 157 3.96 1.99 1.10
C PHE A 157 5.37 2.10 1.72
N TYR A 158 5.40 2.36 3.03
CA TYR A 158 6.60 2.49 3.82
C TYR A 158 7.42 1.20 3.81
N ASN A 159 8.73 1.36 3.61
CA ASN A 159 9.70 0.29 3.81
C ASN A 159 10.82 0.80 4.73
N GLU A 160 11.27 -0.07 5.64
CA GLU A 160 12.28 0.25 6.65
C GLU A 160 13.69 0.49 6.07
N PHE A 161 13.87 0.28 4.76
CA PHE A 161 15.14 0.48 4.07
C PHE A 161 15.29 1.89 3.49
N GLY A 162 14.24 2.71 3.49
CA GLY A 162 14.28 4.10 3.04
C GLY A 162 14.45 4.27 1.52
N TYR A 163 14.23 3.21 0.73
CA TYR A 163 14.38 3.26 -0.72
C TYR A 163 13.03 3.44 -1.42
N PRO A 164 12.86 4.44 -2.32
CA PRO A 164 11.61 4.66 -3.03
C PRO A 164 11.38 3.70 -4.20
N TYR A 165 12.44 3.16 -4.80
CA TYR A 165 12.34 2.31 -5.99
C TYR A 165 13.24 1.09 -5.90
N PHE A 166 12.88 0.04 -6.62
CA PHE A 166 13.72 -1.10 -6.91
C PHE A 166 13.70 -1.46 -8.40
N ILE A 167 14.80 -2.02 -8.88
CA ILE A 167 15.00 -2.47 -10.25
C ILE A 167 15.14 -3.97 -10.21
N ARG A 168 14.29 -4.68 -10.95
CA ARG A 168 14.40 -6.13 -11.11
C ARG A 168 15.00 -6.47 -12.45
N LYS A 169 15.93 -7.42 -12.45
CA LYS A 169 16.60 -7.89 -13.64
C LYS A 169 16.69 -9.41 -13.67
N GLY A 170 16.36 -9.99 -14.82
CA GLY A 170 16.58 -11.41 -15.05
C GLY A 170 16.02 -11.89 -16.37
N ARG A 171 16.11 -13.21 -16.59
CA ARG A 171 15.68 -13.84 -17.83
C ARG A 171 14.22 -14.23 -17.77
N VAL A 172 13.50 -13.96 -18.85
CA VAL A 172 12.13 -14.42 -19.07
C VAL A 172 12.13 -15.50 -20.15
N LYS A 173 11.40 -16.59 -19.90
CA LYS A 173 11.19 -17.70 -20.84
C LYS A 173 9.74 -18.19 -20.73
N ASN A 174 9.08 -18.36 -21.87
CA ASN A 174 7.65 -18.69 -21.94
C ASN A 174 6.75 -17.70 -21.15
N GLY A 175 7.21 -16.46 -21.02
CA GLY A 175 6.55 -15.38 -20.28
C GLY A 175 6.66 -15.45 -18.77
N MET A 176 7.53 -16.32 -18.23
CA MET A 176 7.78 -16.49 -16.80
C MET A 176 9.24 -16.15 -16.45
N PRO A 177 9.53 -15.68 -15.22
CA PRO A 177 10.90 -15.63 -14.70
C PRO A 177 11.59 -16.98 -14.78
N THR A 178 12.86 -17.02 -15.16
CA THR A 178 13.67 -18.25 -15.15
C THR A 178 15.11 -17.96 -14.78
N GLY A 179 15.77 -18.91 -14.11
CA GLY A 179 17.14 -18.79 -13.65
C GLY A 179 17.31 -17.72 -12.57
N TYR A 180 18.50 -17.13 -12.53
CA TYR A 180 18.90 -16.18 -11.49
C TYR A 180 18.40 -14.76 -11.80
N TRP A 181 17.83 -14.13 -10.78
CA TRP A 181 17.26 -12.78 -10.80
C TRP A 181 17.86 -11.94 -9.68
N THR A 182 18.05 -10.66 -9.97
CA THR A 182 18.50 -9.68 -8.98
C THR A 182 17.49 -8.56 -8.83
N THR A 183 17.38 -8.07 -7.60
CA THR A 183 16.63 -6.86 -7.27
C THR A 183 17.60 -5.88 -6.62
N VAL A 184 17.65 -4.66 -7.18
CA VAL A 184 18.52 -3.57 -6.73
C VAL A 184 17.65 -2.41 -6.28
N VAL A 185 17.80 -1.95 -5.05
CA VAL A 185 17.12 -0.73 -4.57
C VAL A 185 17.87 0.52 -5.02
N THR A 186 17.16 1.63 -5.18
CA THR A 186 17.78 2.91 -5.54
C THR A 186 17.21 4.08 -4.76
N ASP A 187 18.10 4.94 -4.24
CA ASP A 187 17.73 6.12 -3.47
C ASP A 187 17.40 7.33 -4.37
N GLY A 188 17.00 8.44 -3.76
CA GLY A 188 16.72 9.69 -4.48
C GLY A 188 17.93 10.30 -5.21
N LYS A 189 19.15 9.87 -4.86
CA LYS A 189 20.42 10.28 -5.49
C LYS A 189 20.89 9.29 -6.57
N LYS A 190 20.09 8.26 -6.86
CA LYS A 190 20.38 7.17 -7.81
C LYS A 190 21.54 6.27 -7.39
N ASN A 191 21.91 6.27 -6.11
CA ASN A 191 22.75 5.21 -5.57
C ASN A 191 21.99 3.89 -5.63
N ARG A 192 22.72 2.79 -5.77
CA ARG A 192 22.16 1.46 -6.00
C ARG A 192 22.77 0.47 -5.03
N GLU A 193 21.93 -0.36 -4.45
CA GLU A 193 22.36 -1.41 -3.52
C GLU A 193 21.66 -2.73 -3.89
N LEU A 194 22.41 -3.84 -3.83
CA LEU A 194 21.84 -5.16 -4.07
C LEU A 194 20.92 -5.52 -2.90
N PHE A 195 19.64 -5.73 -3.20
CA PHE A 195 18.60 -5.91 -2.20
C PHE A 195 18.18 -7.37 -2.04
N ALA A 196 17.99 -8.05 -3.17
CA ALA A 196 17.55 -9.43 -3.16
C ALA A 196 18.06 -10.22 -4.37
N GLU A 197 18.18 -11.52 -4.16
CA GLU A 197 18.51 -12.52 -5.16
C GLU A 197 17.43 -13.60 -5.15
N GLU A 198 16.96 -14.02 -6.32
CA GLU A 198 15.94 -15.05 -6.48
C GLU A 198 16.34 -16.01 -7.59
N VAL A 199 16.06 -17.30 -7.43
CA VAL A 199 16.29 -18.34 -8.43
C VAL A 199 14.97 -18.97 -8.81
N PHE A 200 14.70 -19.05 -10.11
CA PHE A 200 13.48 -19.62 -10.67
C PHE A 200 13.80 -20.85 -11.52
N ASN A 201 12.96 -21.87 -11.43
CA ASN A 201 13.04 -23.03 -12.31
C ASN A 201 12.44 -22.73 -13.71
N GLU A 202 12.42 -23.73 -14.58
CA GLU A 202 11.89 -23.62 -15.96
C GLU A 202 10.37 -23.42 -16.05
N HIS A 203 9.65 -23.58 -14.93
CA HIS A 203 8.21 -23.36 -14.81
C HIS A 203 7.86 -22.01 -14.16
N GLY A 204 8.87 -21.19 -13.84
CA GLY A 204 8.66 -19.89 -13.21
C GLY A 204 8.34 -19.95 -11.72
N ILE A 205 8.61 -21.08 -11.07
CA ILE A 205 8.48 -21.23 -9.62
C ILE A 205 9.80 -20.81 -8.99
N MET A 206 9.75 -19.89 -8.03
CA MET A 206 10.90 -19.50 -7.22
C MET A 206 11.32 -20.69 -6.34
N THR A 207 12.57 -21.12 -6.47
CA THR A 207 13.16 -22.22 -5.69
C THR A 207 14.00 -21.70 -4.53
N GLU A 208 14.64 -20.53 -4.71
CA GLU A 208 15.45 -19.87 -3.71
C GLU A 208 15.20 -18.36 -3.78
N GLY A 209 15.23 -17.69 -2.62
CA GLY A 209 15.05 -16.26 -2.54
C GLY A 209 15.64 -15.73 -1.24
N TYR A 210 16.44 -14.68 -1.31
CA TYR A 210 17.09 -14.08 -0.15
C TYR A 210 17.09 -12.55 -0.22
N ASN A 211 16.71 -11.91 0.87
CA ASN A 211 16.78 -10.46 1.05
C ASN A 211 18.05 -10.14 1.85
N LEU A 212 18.99 -9.44 1.21
CA LEU A 212 20.30 -9.15 1.78
C LEU A 212 20.24 -8.09 2.88
N LEU A 213 19.36 -7.09 2.76
CA LEU A 213 19.25 -6.01 3.75
C LEU A 213 18.58 -6.47 5.04
N ALA A 214 17.59 -7.36 4.94
CA ALA A 214 16.91 -7.93 6.09
C ALA A 214 17.50 -9.27 6.56
N ALA A 215 18.55 -9.76 5.89
CA ALA A 215 19.19 -11.05 6.15
C ALA A 215 18.19 -12.22 6.30
N LYS A 216 17.17 -12.28 5.43
CA LYS A 216 16.05 -13.23 5.53
C LYS A 216 15.69 -13.88 4.21
N GLU A 217 15.16 -15.10 4.29
CA GLU A 217 14.60 -15.79 3.13
C GLU A 217 13.35 -15.09 2.60
N ILE A 218 13.20 -15.11 1.27
CA ILE A 218 12.03 -14.65 0.55
C ILE A 218 11.21 -15.88 0.17
N LYS A 219 9.93 -15.89 0.56
CA LYS A 219 8.99 -16.99 0.25
C LYS A 219 8.03 -16.66 -0.87
N VAL A 220 7.80 -15.37 -1.12
CA VAL A 220 6.95 -14.85 -2.19
C VAL A 220 7.83 -14.01 -3.10
N PRO A 221 7.95 -14.35 -4.39
CA PRO A 221 8.80 -13.59 -5.28
C PRO A 221 8.27 -12.18 -5.43
N PHE A 222 9.16 -11.23 -5.70
CA PHE A 222 8.72 -9.90 -6.07
C PHE A 222 7.88 -9.95 -7.36
N SER A 223 7.01 -8.97 -7.58
CA SER A 223 6.28 -8.84 -8.84
C SER A 223 7.25 -8.49 -9.98
N ILE A 224 6.94 -8.89 -11.22
CA ILE A 224 7.56 -8.35 -12.43
C ILE A 224 6.59 -7.45 -13.21
N LEU A 225 5.39 -7.22 -12.67
CA LEU A 225 4.35 -6.42 -13.27
C LEU A 225 4.19 -5.10 -12.50
N PRO A 226 3.86 -3.98 -13.17
CA PRO A 226 3.54 -2.73 -12.50
C PRO A 226 2.42 -2.90 -11.46
N ALA A 227 2.57 -2.25 -10.30
CA ALA A 227 1.51 -2.19 -9.29
C ALA A 227 0.31 -1.38 -9.81
N ASN A 228 -0.90 -1.86 -9.51
CA ASN A 228 -2.15 -1.20 -9.83
C ASN A 228 -3.07 -1.27 -8.60
N HIS A 229 -3.55 -0.13 -8.09
CA HIS A 229 -4.37 -0.09 -6.88
C HIS A 229 -5.86 0.14 -7.15
N PHE A 230 -6.29 0.32 -8.40
CA PHE A 230 -7.68 0.66 -8.73
C PHE A 230 -8.71 -0.38 -8.25
N GLU A 231 -8.25 -1.61 -7.98
CA GLU A 231 -9.05 -2.72 -7.46
C GLU A 231 -9.35 -2.62 -5.95
N THR A 232 -8.68 -1.71 -5.24
CA THR A 232 -8.98 -1.42 -3.84
C THR A 232 -10.30 -0.66 -3.69
N ALA A 233 -10.71 0.07 -4.74
CA ALA A 233 -11.89 0.94 -4.69
C ALA A 233 -13.17 0.18 -4.34
N GLU A 234 -13.30 -1.05 -4.83
CA GLU A 234 -14.43 -1.96 -4.61
C GLU A 234 -14.51 -2.46 -3.17
N GLN A 235 -13.43 -2.35 -2.39
CA GLN A 235 -13.42 -2.74 -0.98
C GLN A 235 -14.03 -1.68 -0.06
N ILE A 236 -14.12 -0.42 -0.52
CA ILE A 236 -14.74 0.69 0.23
C ILE A 236 -14.13 0.82 1.63
N ILE A 237 -12.80 0.65 1.71
CA ILE A 237 -12.04 0.75 2.96
C ILE A 237 -11.64 2.20 3.16
N TYR A 238 -12.06 2.76 4.30
CA TYR A 238 -11.66 4.08 4.76
C TYR A 238 -10.29 4.06 5.43
N LYS A 239 -9.51 5.11 5.21
CA LYS A 239 -8.30 5.44 5.98
C LYS A 239 -8.41 6.84 6.57
N PRO A 240 -7.93 7.06 7.81
CA PRO A 240 -7.84 8.39 8.37
C PRO A 240 -6.90 9.26 7.53
N CYS A 241 -7.16 10.56 7.48
CA CYS A 241 -6.32 11.51 6.77
C CYS A 241 -5.05 11.83 7.58
N SER A 242 -4.12 10.89 7.65
CA SER A 242 -2.80 11.08 8.25
C SER A 242 -1.71 10.54 7.35
N PHE A 243 -0.51 11.11 7.47
CA PHE A 243 0.65 10.65 6.70
C PHE A 243 1.01 9.20 7.03
N ASP A 244 0.89 8.75 8.28
CA ASP A 244 1.20 7.38 8.69
C ASP A 244 0.23 6.36 8.09
N ALA A 245 -1.07 6.68 8.01
CA ALA A 245 -2.05 5.83 7.38
C ALA A 245 -1.90 5.81 5.84
N TYR A 246 -1.63 6.98 5.25
CA TYR A 246 -1.36 7.14 3.81
C TYR A 246 -0.11 6.35 3.39
N SER A 247 1.01 6.60 4.06
CA SER A 247 2.29 5.93 3.79
C SER A 247 2.27 4.45 4.17
N GLY A 248 1.28 3.96 4.92
CA GLY A 248 1.22 2.58 5.41
C GLY A 248 2.17 2.30 6.58
N TYR A 249 2.69 3.33 7.22
CA TYR A 249 3.54 3.22 8.40
C TYR A 249 2.81 2.56 9.59
N ASP A 250 1.51 2.83 9.76
CA ASP A 250 0.69 2.14 10.77
C ASP A 250 0.69 0.62 10.56
N ALA A 251 0.58 0.17 9.31
CA ALA A 251 0.63 -1.25 8.96
C ALA A 251 2.03 -1.84 9.21
N TYR A 252 3.09 -1.07 8.95
CA TYR A 252 4.45 -1.45 9.34
C TYR A 252 4.57 -1.65 10.85
N LEU A 253 4.07 -0.71 11.67
CA LEU A 253 4.09 -0.82 13.13
C LEU A 253 3.33 -2.06 13.61
N VAL A 254 2.12 -2.30 13.10
CA VAL A 254 1.35 -3.51 13.39
C VAL A 254 2.16 -4.77 13.10
N ASN A 255 2.77 -4.86 11.92
CA ASN A 255 3.58 -6.02 11.53
C ASN A 255 4.81 -6.19 12.44
N LYS A 256 5.52 -5.09 12.74
CA LYS A 256 6.70 -5.10 13.61
C LYS A 256 6.32 -5.55 15.02
N PHE A 257 5.28 -4.97 15.61
CA PHE A 257 4.78 -5.32 16.94
C PHE A 257 4.38 -6.80 17.00
N ASN A 258 3.61 -7.28 16.03
CA ASN A 258 3.19 -8.68 16.00
C ASN A 258 4.37 -9.64 15.82
N SER A 259 5.37 -9.29 15.00
CA SER A 259 6.58 -10.12 14.84
C SER A 259 7.36 -10.26 16.14
N MET A 260 7.49 -9.17 16.91
CA MET A 260 8.17 -9.16 18.20
C MET A 260 7.33 -9.84 19.28
N ALA A 261 6.01 -9.68 19.25
CA ALA A 261 5.10 -10.26 20.22
C ALA A 261 5.10 -11.80 20.17
N LEU A 262 5.07 -12.36 18.95
CA LEU A 262 5.17 -13.80 18.74
C LEU A 262 6.49 -14.39 19.26
N ALA A 263 7.57 -13.60 19.25
CA ALA A 263 8.89 -14.04 19.71
C ALA A 263 9.07 -14.00 21.23
N THR A 264 8.19 -13.32 21.99
CA THR A 264 8.51 -12.93 23.37
C THR A 264 7.65 -13.56 24.46
N VAL A 265 6.31 -13.64 24.36
CA VAL A 265 5.48 -14.02 25.53
C VAL A 265 4.17 -14.74 25.19
N LYS A 266 3.92 -15.86 25.88
CA LYS A 266 2.57 -16.43 26.04
C LYS A 266 2.00 -16.00 27.39
N PHE A 267 0.84 -15.34 27.39
CA PHE A 267 0.26 -14.78 28.60
C PHE A 267 -0.50 -15.83 29.43
N ASN A 268 -0.59 -15.57 30.75
CA ASN A 268 -1.22 -16.47 31.72
C ASN A 268 -2.74 -16.56 31.52
N ARG A 269 -3.41 -17.41 32.31
CA ARG A 269 -4.86 -17.64 32.18
C ARG A 269 -5.72 -16.39 32.47
N GLU A 270 -5.26 -15.47 33.31
CA GLU A 270 -6.03 -14.29 33.73
C GLU A 270 -6.22 -13.27 32.62
N LEU A 271 -5.28 -13.21 31.67
CA LEU A 271 -5.29 -12.28 30.55
C LEU A 271 -5.84 -12.91 29.26
N LYS A 272 -6.46 -14.08 29.32
CA LYS A 272 -7.02 -14.71 28.11
C LYS A 272 -8.33 -14.05 27.72
N SER A 273 -8.55 -13.93 26.41
CA SER A 273 -9.77 -13.35 25.85
C SER A 273 -10.02 -11.91 26.32
N SER A 274 -8.97 -11.10 26.31
CA SER A 274 -9.01 -9.71 26.76
C SER A 274 -8.49 -8.75 25.68
N GLU A 275 -8.90 -7.49 25.82
CA GLU A 275 -8.44 -6.37 25.00
C GLU A 275 -7.92 -5.27 25.92
N HIS A 276 -6.74 -4.75 25.61
CA HIS A 276 -6.05 -3.77 26.42
C HIS A 276 -5.66 -2.58 25.54
N PRO A 277 -6.48 -1.50 25.51
CA PRO A 277 -6.11 -0.29 24.79
C PRO A 277 -4.93 0.39 25.49
N PHE A 278 -4.01 0.94 24.71
CA PHE A 278 -2.84 1.65 25.20
C PHE A 278 -2.61 2.96 24.45
N SER A 279 -1.93 3.91 25.09
CA SER A 279 -1.47 5.15 24.45
C SER A 279 -0.19 5.66 25.13
N PHE A 280 0.86 5.83 24.34
CA PHE A 280 2.17 6.29 24.76
C PHE A 280 2.56 7.55 24.02
N LEU A 281 3.25 8.45 24.71
CA LEU A 281 3.92 9.60 24.12
C LEU A 281 5.37 9.23 23.87
N ILE A 282 5.83 9.40 22.64
CA ILE A 282 7.21 9.14 22.24
C ILE A 282 7.84 10.49 21.94
N ASP A 283 8.86 10.85 22.70
CA ASP A 283 9.70 12.02 22.42
C ASP A 283 10.63 11.66 21.26
N LEU A 284 10.69 12.52 20.25
CA LEU A 284 11.53 12.36 19.06
C LEU A 284 12.52 13.51 18.95
N ASP A 285 13.73 13.21 18.50
CA ASP A 285 14.62 14.25 17.96
C ASP A 285 14.16 14.70 16.55
N ASP A 286 14.90 15.63 15.94
CA ASP A 286 14.60 16.17 14.61
C ASP A 286 14.87 15.17 13.47
N GLU A 287 15.53 14.04 13.75
CA GLU A 287 15.69 12.92 12.83
C GLU A 287 14.59 11.86 12.99
N GLY A 288 13.65 12.03 13.93
CA GLY A 288 12.57 11.08 14.19
C GLY A 288 13.01 9.87 15.02
N ILE A 289 14.16 9.94 15.68
CA ILE A 289 14.67 8.88 16.54
C ILE A 289 14.05 9.05 17.95
N PRO A 290 13.50 7.97 18.54
CA PRO A 290 12.98 8.03 19.90
C PRO A 290 14.04 8.38 20.95
N THR A 291 13.80 9.46 21.69
CA THR A 291 14.66 9.90 22.81
C THR A 291 14.02 9.61 24.18
N GLY A 292 12.68 9.47 24.23
CA GLY A 292 11.93 9.26 25.46
C GLY A 292 10.59 8.55 25.20
N ILE A 293 10.12 7.78 26.20
CA ILE A 293 8.81 7.11 26.14
C ILE A 293 8.08 7.37 27.45
N ASN A 294 6.92 8.02 27.31
CA ASN A 294 6.03 8.41 28.39
C ASN A 294 4.64 7.79 28.19
N PHE A 295 3.83 7.77 29.23
CA PHE A 295 2.47 7.22 29.16
C PHE A 295 1.44 8.34 29.07
N ASN A 296 0.57 8.27 28.07
CA ASN A 296 -0.67 9.06 28.07
C ASN A 296 -1.79 8.26 28.75
N LYS A 297 -1.97 7.00 28.33
CA LYS A 297 -2.93 6.05 28.90
C LYS A 297 -2.31 4.67 29.06
N LYS A 298 -2.17 4.25 30.32
CA LYS A 298 -1.72 2.90 30.69
C LYS A 298 -2.84 1.88 30.49
N THR A 299 -2.46 0.66 30.16
CA THR A 299 -3.31 -0.52 30.41
C THR A 299 -3.48 -0.71 31.92
N GLU A 300 -4.49 -1.47 32.32
CA GLU A 300 -4.77 -1.82 33.70
C GLU A 300 -3.70 -2.72 34.34
N HIS A 301 -2.79 -3.32 33.55
CA HIS A 301 -1.75 -4.23 34.02
C HIS A 301 -0.34 -3.64 33.85
N LYS A 302 0.40 -3.48 34.96
CA LYS A 302 1.79 -2.98 34.95
C LYS A 302 2.73 -3.84 34.08
N SER A 303 2.56 -5.16 34.06
CA SER A 303 3.35 -6.08 33.24
C SER A 303 3.16 -5.82 31.75
N LEU A 304 1.93 -5.62 31.30
CA LEU A 304 1.62 -5.29 29.90
C LEU A 304 2.21 -3.93 29.51
N ASN A 305 2.07 -2.93 30.38
CA ASN A 305 2.67 -1.61 30.15
C ASN A 305 4.19 -1.69 29.96
N ASN A 306 4.89 -2.44 30.82
CA ASN A 306 6.34 -2.62 30.70
C ASN A 306 6.72 -3.36 29.41
N TRP A 307 5.95 -4.37 29.02
CA TRP A 307 6.20 -5.14 27.81
C TRP A 307 5.95 -4.31 26.54
N ILE A 308 4.84 -3.58 26.45
CA ILE A 308 4.57 -2.66 25.33
C ILE A 308 5.66 -1.57 25.26
N THR A 309 6.11 -1.05 26.41
CA THR A 309 7.25 -0.11 26.45
C THR A 309 8.51 -0.73 25.85
N ALA A 310 8.79 -2.01 26.11
CA ALA A 310 9.93 -2.69 25.51
C ALA A 310 9.77 -2.82 24.00
N LEU A 311 8.58 -3.16 23.49
CA LEU A 311 8.31 -3.20 22.05
C LEU A 311 8.49 -1.84 21.37
N LEU A 312 8.02 -0.76 22.00
CA LEU A 312 8.17 0.60 21.48
C LEU A 312 9.63 1.05 21.37
N LYS A 313 10.51 0.58 22.28
CA LYS A 313 11.96 0.86 22.24
C LYS A 313 12.68 0.19 21.07
N GLU A 314 12.12 -0.89 20.53
CA GLU A 314 12.67 -1.58 19.37
C GLU A 314 12.25 -0.94 18.04
N ILE A 315 11.39 0.09 18.06
CA ILE A 315 11.05 0.87 16.88
C ILE A 315 12.13 1.94 16.70
N PRO A 316 12.98 1.85 15.66
CA PRO A 316 14.16 2.69 15.54
C PRO A 316 13.85 4.12 15.06
N TYR A 317 12.67 4.33 14.48
CA TYR A 317 12.33 5.54 13.75
C TYR A 317 10.81 5.73 13.74
N TYR A 318 10.36 6.97 13.96
CA TYR A 318 9.03 7.46 13.67
C TYR A 318 9.14 8.68 12.76
N PHE A 319 8.14 8.93 11.91
CA PHE A 319 8.16 10.14 11.10
C PHE A 319 8.15 11.39 12.01
N PRO A 320 9.13 12.30 11.88
CA PRO A 320 9.18 13.49 12.70
C PRO A 320 8.02 14.43 12.36
N THR A 321 7.63 15.24 13.33
CA THR A 321 6.69 16.34 13.06
C THR A 321 7.36 17.35 12.14
N LEU A 322 6.63 17.84 11.14
CA LEU A 322 7.13 18.86 10.22
C LEU A 322 6.59 20.23 10.64
N ASN A 323 7.44 21.25 10.60
CA ASN A 323 7.00 22.63 10.77
C ASN A 323 6.24 23.14 9.52
N GLY A 324 5.72 24.37 9.57
CA GLY A 324 4.99 24.98 8.45
C GLY A 324 5.81 25.20 7.16
N GLN A 325 7.12 24.94 7.18
CA GLN A 325 8.01 24.96 6.01
C GLN A 325 8.36 23.54 5.52
N GLY A 326 7.77 22.51 6.12
CA GLY A 326 8.04 21.11 5.79
C GLY A 326 9.37 20.58 6.34
N GLN A 327 10.00 21.27 7.29
CA GLN A 327 11.24 20.81 7.90
C GLN A 327 10.95 19.98 9.16
N PRO A 328 11.64 18.85 9.37
CA PRO A 328 11.57 18.10 10.61
C PRO A 328 11.90 18.97 11.82
N ILE A 329 11.15 18.78 12.90
CA ILE A 329 11.40 19.40 14.20
C ILE A 329 11.33 18.33 15.28
N GLU A 330 12.09 18.55 16.36
CA GLU A 330 11.89 17.81 17.62
C GLU A 330 10.41 17.89 18.03
N GLY A 331 9.88 16.80 18.54
CA GLY A 331 8.46 16.73 18.85
C GLY A 331 8.06 15.50 19.64
N GLN A 332 6.76 15.38 19.84
CA GLN A 332 6.16 14.20 20.44
C GLN A 332 5.16 13.60 19.47
N VAL A 333 5.13 12.28 19.42
CA VAL A 333 4.07 11.54 18.73
C VAL A 333 3.34 10.66 19.73
N THR A 334 2.03 10.53 19.56
CA THR A 334 1.23 9.59 20.35
C THR A 334 1.12 8.28 19.58
N VAL A 335 1.65 7.20 20.13
CA VAL A 335 1.46 5.84 19.61
C VAL A 335 0.37 5.15 20.43
N SER A 336 -0.72 4.78 19.78
CA SER A 336 -1.85 4.13 20.43
C SER A 336 -2.32 2.90 19.67
N GLY A 337 -3.08 2.06 20.34
CA GLY A 337 -3.62 0.85 19.74
C GLY A 337 -4.29 -0.06 20.75
N ILE A 338 -4.61 -1.26 20.31
CA ILE A 338 -5.23 -2.30 21.12
C ILE A 338 -4.30 -3.51 21.12
N LEU A 339 -3.97 -4.00 22.31
CA LEU A 339 -3.40 -5.33 22.49
C LEU A 339 -4.53 -6.33 22.71
N ARG A 340 -4.59 -7.39 21.93
CA ARG A 340 -5.51 -8.51 22.13
C ARG A 340 -4.76 -9.75 22.57
N ILE A 341 -5.36 -10.52 23.47
CA ILE A 341 -4.86 -11.82 23.88
C ILE A 341 -5.97 -12.84 23.64
N ASN A 342 -5.71 -13.83 22.80
CA ASN A 342 -6.71 -14.84 22.44
C ASN A 342 -6.89 -15.90 23.55
N GLU A 343 -7.81 -16.84 23.35
CA GLU A 343 -8.09 -17.95 24.28
C GLU A 343 -6.88 -18.85 24.53
N GLU A 344 -5.95 -18.93 23.58
CA GLU A 344 -4.72 -19.71 23.73
C GLU A 344 -3.67 -18.99 24.58
N GLY A 345 -3.82 -17.68 24.79
CA GLY A 345 -2.85 -16.80 25.46
C GLY A 345 -1.85 -16.14 24.49
N ASN A 346 -2.10 -16.22 23.19
CA ASN A 346 -1.27 -15.57 22.17
C ASN A 346 -1.67 -14.10 22.06
N SER A 347 -0.67 -13.23 22.07
CA SER A 347 -0.87 -11.79 21.92
C SER A 347 -0.79 -11.37 20.46
N TYR A 348 -1.59 -10.37 20.09
CA TYR A 348 -1.49 -9.69 18.80
C TYR A 348 -2.07 -8.29 18.88
N PHE A 349 -1.62 -7.42 17.99
CA PHE A 349 -2.04 -6.04 17.83
C PHE A 349 -2.86 -5.95 16.53
N PRO A 350 -4.20 -5.86 16.60
CA PRO A 350 -5.02 -5.62 15.41
C PRO A 350 -4.83 -4.21 14.82
N ASN A 351 -4.41 -3.25 15.63
CA ASN A 351 -4.11 -1.90 15.19
C ASN A 351 -2.98 -1.29 16.04
N VAL A 352 -2.24 -0.40 15.40
CA VAL A 352 -1.30 0.55 16.01
C VAL A 352 -1.39 1.78 15.13
N GLN A 353 -1.56 2.95 15.74
CA GLN A 353 -1.73 4.22 15.05
C GLN A 353 -0.80 5.26 15.67
N VAL A 354 -0.37 6.21 14.84
CA VAL A 354 0.42 7.35 15.29
C VAL A 354 -0.34 8.66 15.04
N GLU A 355 -0.44 9.48 16.09
CA GLU A 355 -1.04 10.82 16.06
C GLU A 355 0.04 11.87 16.37
N ARG A 356 0.01 13.04 15.71
CA ARG A 356 1.00 14.12 15.85
C ARG A 356 0.34 15.45 16.18
#